data_AF-A0A1J3CHD9-F1
#
_entry.id   AF-A0A1J3CHD9-F1
#
_cell.length_a   1.000
_cell.length_b   1.000
_cell.length_c   1.000
_cell.angle_alpha   90.00
_cell.angle_beta   90.00
_cell.angle_gamma   90.00
#
_symmetry.space_group_name_H-M   'P 1'
#
loop_
_entity.id
_entity.type
_entity.pdbx_description
1 polymer ?
#
loop_
_entity_poly.entity_id
_entity_poly.type
_entity_poly.pdbx_seq_one_letter_code
_entity_poly.pdbx_strand_id
1 'polypeptide(L)'
;TISYLFEKPEGKSKKKKKKKMLNLEESQCTNPSCFFCSMKETNPFLRRSKLAAIFKEIPRTESKDHVLVLSGLWNIAMSEPDDPEFPSLGLFECMSKLIQKSIRNKSWLLKDQNIFIPYYAAHIIGSYVMNKEDLATTAVDSKIFVVPALLELLRGKISWVEQRAAARALGHLASHEKSFEVVSLFEEEIVKLSMEIASNCLKNVYRRFLGVEDSLRLKYQSDLLTRGLGGLETENQKAEEWGIQLQCWSLYLLNCFASRGMSIDRICEGGFLKKVSEMWGGLANRKSPGGIGLIKTLCKTELGRNKVSEVREVIERLLDLSRSSDDWKGMALD
;
A
#
# COMPACT_ATOMS: atom_id res chain seq x y z
N THR A 1 -1.73 -6.38 -25.93
CA THR A 1 -3.06 -5.89 -25.49
C THR A 1 -3.99 -7.06 -25.25
N ILE A 2 -3.91 -7.72 -24.09
CA ILE A 2 -4.87 -8.77 -23.66
C ILE A 2 -5.04 -8.73 -22.13
N SER A 3 -6.29 -8.47 -21.73
CA SER A 3 -7.09 -9.03 -20.63
C SER A 3 -6.42 -9.34 -19.28
N TYR A 4 -6.68 -8.49 -18.28
CA TYR A 4 -6.65 -8.88 -16.88
C TYR A 4 -7.82 -9.84 -16.59
N LEU A 5 -7.52 -11.07 -16.16
CA LEU A 5 -8.47 -11.99 -15.53
C LEU A 5 -8.87 -11.44 -14.15
N PHE A 6 -9.75 -10.45 -14.16
CA PHE A 6 -10.76 -10.34 -13.11
C PHE A 6 -11.89 -11.27 -13.51
N GLU A 7 -12.09 -12.37 -12.79
CA GLU A 7 -13.37 -13.06 -12.83
C GLU A 7 -14.47 -12.04 -12.50
N LYS A 8 -15.24 -11.70 -13.54
CA LYS A 8 -16.48 -10.95 -13.39
C LYS A 8 -17.43 -11.87 -12.62
N PRO A 9 -18.02 -11.44 -11.48
CA PRO A 9 -19.16 -12.17 -10.96
C PRO A 9 -20.29 -12.06 -11.98
N GLU A 10 -20.79 -13.21 -12.40
CA GLU A 10 -21.80 -13.36 -13.44
C GLU A 10 -23.04 -12.48 -13.20
N GLY A 11 -23.27 -11.59 -14.17
CA GLY A 11 -24.53 -11.45 -14.91
C GLY A 11 -25.81 -10.96 -14.22
N LYS A 12 -26.20 -11.46 -13.04
CA LYS A 12 -27.58 -11.27 -12.54
C LYS A 12 -27.69 -10.63 -11.16
N SER A 13 -26.62 -10.60 -10.36
CA SER A 13 -26.61 -10.02 -9.02
C SER A 13 -26.29 -8.49 -8.99
N LYS A 14 -25.61 -7.96 -10.02
CA LYS A 14 -25.21 -6.54 -10.07
C LYS A 14 -26.39 -5.56 -10.17
N LYS A 15 -27.48 -5.91 -10.88
CA LYS A 15 -28.69 -5.06 -10.93
C LYS A 15 -29.43 -5.01 -9.59
N LYS A 16 -29.41 -6.09 -8.81
CA LYS A 16 -30.00 -6.09 -7.44
C LYS A 16 -29.09 -5.42 -6.42
N LYS A 17 -27.75 -5.61 -6.47
CA LYS A 17 -26.80 -4.94 -5.56
C LYS A 17 -26.65 -3.43 -5.80
N LYS A 18 -26.63 -2.98 -7.06
CA LYS A 18 -26.63 -1.53 -7.39
C LYS A 18 -27.91 -0.85 -6.90
N LYS A 19 -29.04 -1.57 -6.91
CA LYS A 19 -30.34 -1.10 -6.40
C LYS A 19 -30.45 -1.18 -4.87
N LYS A 20 -29.69 -2.07 -4.21
CA LYS A 20 -29.70 -2.24 -2.74
C LYS A 20 -28.74 -1.30 -1.99
N MET A 21 -27.71 -0.77 -2.64
CA MET A 21 -26.87 0.31 -2.09
C MET A 21 -27.49 1.72 -2.26
N LEU A 22 -28.55 1.84 -3.08
CA LEU A 22 -29.21 3.12 -3.38
C LEU A 22 -30.58 3.29 -2.70
N ASN A 23 -31.06 2.28 -1.96
CA ASN A 23 -32.31 2.34 -1.20
C ASN A 23 -32.04 2.20 0.32
N LEU A 24 -31.17 3.05 0.87
CA LEU A 24 -31.45 3.54 2.21
C LEU A 24 -32.56 4.57 2.02
N GLU A 25 -33.72 4.30 2.62
CA GLU A 25 -34.86 5.22 2.67
C GLU A 25 -34.36 6.65 2.92
N GLU A 26 -34.89 7.61 2.14
CA GLU A 26 -34.57 9.03 2.23
C GLU A 26 -35.08 9.61 3.56
N SER A 27 -34.45 9.25 4.67
CA SER A 27 -34.33 10.19 5.77
C SER A 27 -33.44 11.32 5.24
N GLN A 28 -33.99 12.53 5.08
CA GLN A 28 -33.17 13.71 4.76
C GLN A 28 -32.07 13.80 5.82
N CYS A 29 -30.84 13.53 5.43
CA CYS A 29 -29.70 13.65 6.32
C CYS A 29 -29.59 15.12 6.76
N THR A 30 -29.83 15.37 8.04
CA THR A 30 -29.84 16.71 8.63
C THR A 30 -28.44 17.20 9.00
N ASN A 31 -27.40 16.37 8.85
CA ASN A 31 -26.02 16.72 9.18
C ASN A 31 -25.38 17.56 8.04
N PRO A 32 -25.15 18.88 8.25
CA PRO A 32 -24.58 19.75 7.22
C PRO A 32 -23.11 19.40 6.88
N SER A 33 -22.44 18.63 7.73
CA SER A 33 -21.06 18.15 7.55
C SER A 33 -20.99 16.71 7.03
N CYS A 34 -22.10 16.14 6.56
CA CYS A 34 -22.10 14.80 5.98
C CYS A 34 -21.31 14.77 4.67
N PHE A 35 -20.31 13.89 4.60
CA PHE A 35 -19.50 13.67 3.40
C PHE A 35 -20.35 13.26 2.19
N PHE A 36 -21.26 12.30 2.37
CA PHE A 36 -22.09 11.80 1.28
C PHE A 36 -23.09 12.84 0.76
N CYS A 37 -23.63 13.69 1.64
CA CYS A 37 -24.46 14.82 1.22
C CYS A 37 -23.64 15.87 0.48
N SER A 38 -22.42 16.14 0.95
CA SER A 38 -21.50 17.06 0.27
C SER A 38 -21.15 16.54 -1.12
N MET A 39 -20.94 15.24 -1.30
CA MET A 39 -20.70 14.64 -2.62
C MET A 39 -21.87 14.78 -3.60
N LYS A 40 -23.12 14.91 -3.10
CA LYS A 40 -24.33 15.12 -3.90
C LYS A 40 -24.61 16.60 -4.22
N GLU A 41 -23.84 17.52 -3.65
CA GLU A 41 -23.96 18.96 -3.91
C GLU A 41 -23.67 19.25 -5.39
N THR A 42 -24.62 19.88 -6.07
CA THR A 42 -24.53 20.16 -7.51
C THR A 42 -23.72 21.42 -7.79
N ASN A 43 -23.66 22.35 -6.84
CA ASN A 43 -22.82 23.54 -6.96
C ASN A 43 -21.35 23.20 -6.64
N PRO A 44 -20.42 23.27 -7.63
CA PRO A 44 -19.03 22.85 -7.42
C PRO A 44 -18.29 23.67 -6.36
N PHE A 45 -18.57 24.97 -6.25
CA PHE A 45 -17.93 25.84 -5.26
C PHE A 45 -18.35 25.48 -3.84
N LEU A 46 -19.65 25.28 -3.63
CA LEU A 46 -20.18 24.85 -2.33
C LEU A 46 -19.69 23.44 -1.98
N ARG A 47 -19.69 22.52 -2.94
CA ARG A 47 -19.19 21.15 -2.77
C ARG A 47 -17.74 21.14 -2.30
N ARG A 48 -16.86 21.82 -3.03
CA ARG A 48 -15.42 21.89 -2.70
C ARG A 48 -15.18 22.52 -1.33
N SER A 49 -15.90 23.61 -1.01
CA SER A 49 -15.81 24.26 0.30
C SER A 49 -16.23 23.32 1.44
N LYS A 50 -17.36 22.62 1.30
CA LYS A 50 -17.84 21.63 2.27
C LYS A 50 -16.84 20.48 2.44
N LEU A 51 -16.33 19.92 1.34
CA LEU A 51 -15.35 18.83 1.38
C LEU A 51 -14.03 19.24 2.05
N ALA A 52 -13.52 20.44 1.75
CA ALA A 52 -12.33 20.97 2.42
C ALA A 52 -12.55 21.13 3.93
N ALA A 53 -13.72 21.61 4.35
CA ALA A 53 -14.07 21.69 5.77
C ALA A 53 -14.12 20.29 6.41
N ILE A 54 -14.73 19.32 5.72
CA ILE A 54 -14.81 17.93 6.20
C ILE A 54 -13.42 17.31 6.37
N PHE A 55 -12.50 17.47 5.42
CA PHE A 55 -11.14 16.94 5.54
C PHE A 55 -10.36 17.57 6.70
N LYS A 56 -10.64 18.82 7.04
CA LYS A 56 -10.08 19.46 8.24
C LYS A 56 -10.65 18.89 9.53
N GLU A 57 -11.94 18.55 9.56
CA GLU A 57 -12.65 18.13 10.77
C GLU A 57 -12.59 16.63 11.08
N ILE A 58 -12.49 15.76 10.08
CA ILE A 58 -12.43 14.30 10.28
C ILE A 58 -11.35 13.89 11.31
N PRO A 59 -10.09 14.39 11.24
CA PRO A 59 -9.09 14.02 12.23
C PRO A 59 -9.40 14.51 13.65
N ARG A 60 -10.21 15.57 13.80
CA ARG A 60 -10.52 16.22 15.08
C ARG A 60 -11.73 15.62 15.78
N THR A 61 -12.66 15.04 15.03
CA THR A 61 -13.91 14.52 15.57
C THR A 61 -13.85 13.00 15.83
N GLU A 62 -14.89 12.47 16.48
CA GLU A 62 -15.04 11.04 16.79
C GLU A 62 -16.34 10.45 16.22
N SER A 63 -16.64 10.75 14.95
CA SER A 63 -17.81 10.17 14.28
C SER A 63 -17.60 8.69 13.94
N LYS A 64 -18.65 7.88 14.16
CA LYS A 64 -18.70 6.47 13.74
C LYS A 64 -18.70 6.30 12.21
N ASP A 65 -19.08 7.35 11.49
CA ASP A 65 -19.20 7.32 10.03
C ASP A 65 -17.83 7.45 9.33
N HIS A 66 -16.76 7.80 10.04
CA HIS A 66 -15.44 8.03 9.45
C HIS A 66 -14.94 6.84 8.63
N VAL A 67 -15.19 5.62 9.10
CA VAL A 67 -14.76 4.40 8.40
C VAL A 67 -15.51 4.24 7.08
N LEU A 68 -16.81 4.53 7.07
CA LEU A 68 -17.63 4.50 5.85
C LEU A 68 -17.17 5.58 4.85
N VAL A 69 -16.87 6.79 5.34
CA VAL A 69 -16.31 7.87 4.52
C VAL A 69 -14.98 7.46 3.90
N LEU A 70 -14.05 6.92 4.68
CA LEU A 70 -12.74 6.48 4.19
C LEU A 70 -12.85 5.29 3.23
N SER A 71 -13.74 4.33 3.48
CA SER A 71 -14.00 3.26 2.52
C SER A 71 -14.54 3.82 1.20
N GLY A 72 -15.41 4.85 1.25
CA GLY A 72 -15.90 5.54 0.06
C GLY A 72 -14.78 6.27 -0.70
N LEU A 73 -13.97 7.05 0.01
CA LEU A 73 -12.80 7.74 -0.54
C LEU A 73 -11.80 6.77 -1.18
N TRP A 74 -11.54 5.62 -0.55
CA TRP A 74 -10.66 4.61 -1.12
C TRP A 74 -11.19 4.05 -2.44
N ASN A 75 -12.49 3.77 -2.52
CA ASN A 75 -13.11 3.32 -3.77
C ASN A 75 -13.01 4.38 -4.88
N ILE A 76 -13.22 5.66 -4.55
CA ILE A 76 -13.04 6.77 -5.50
C ILE A 76 -11.58 6.87 -5.94
N ALA A 77 -10.63 6.91 -5.00
CA ALA A 77 -9.20 6.98 -5.28
C ALA A 77 -8.70 5.81 -6.15
N MET A 78 -9.30 4.62 -6.02
CA MET A 78 -8.99 3.48 -6.89
C MET A 78 -9.59 3.61 -8.30
N SER A 79 -10.72 4.29 -8.43
CA SER A 79 -11.45 4.43 -9.69
C SER A 79 -10.94 5.63 -10.51
N GLU A 80 -10.57 6.69 -9.81
CA GLU A 80 -10.15 7.99 -10.33
C GLU A 80 -8.83 8.43 -9.65
N PRO A 81 -7.75 7.65 -9.78
CA PRO A 81 -6.47 7.91 -9.08
C PRO A 81 -5.76 9.18 -9.55
N ASP A 82 -6.12 9.69 -10.73
CA ASP A 82 -5.49 10.86 -11.34
C ASP A 82 -6.29 12.15 -11.09
N ASP A 83 -7.45 12.07 -10.43
CA ASP A 83 -8.29 13.24 -10.13
C ASP A 83 -7.70 14.06 -8.97
N PRO A 84 -7.29 15.33 -9.20
CA PRO A 84 -6.73 16.17 -8.17
C PRO A 84 -7.77 16.78 -7.21
N GLU A 85 -9.09 16.59 -7.41
CA GLU A 85 -10.12 17.27 -6.62
C GLU A 85 -9.89 17.10 -5.12
N PHE A 86 -9.88 15.88 -4.57
CA PHE A 86 -9.69 15.69 -3.14
C PHE A 86 -8.27 16.03 -2.64
N PRO A 87 -7.18 15.63 -3.34
CA PRO A 87 -5.84 16.13 -3.02
C PRO A 87 -5.77 17.65 -2.84
N SER A 88 -6.37 18.41 -3.77
CA SER A 88 -6.39 19.89 -3.74
C SER A 88 -7.17 20.48 -2.55
N LEU A 89 -7.99 19.68 -1.88
CA LEU A 89 -8.83 20.10 -0.74
C LEU A 89 -8.24 19.69 0.61
N GLY A 90 -7.01 19.16 0.65
CA GLY A 90 -6.32 18.78 1.89
C GLY A 90 -6.46 17.32 2.28
N LEU A 91 -6.79 16.43 1.33
CA LEU A 91 -6.95 15.00 1.61
C LEU A 91 -5.68 14.36 2.21
N PHE A 92 -4.49 14.68 1.68
CA PHE A 92 -3.23 14.11 2.19
C PHE A 92 -2.93 14.52 3.64
N GLU A 93 -3.22 15.77 4.00
CA GLU A 93 -3.11 16.24 5.38
C GLU A 93 -4.11 15.50 6.30
N CYS A 94 -5.35 15.30 5.82
CA CYS A 94 -6.35 14.52 6.56
C CYS A 94 -5.88 13.08 6.81
N MET A 95 -5.42 12.39 5.77
CA MET A 95 -4.98 10.99 5.87
C MET A 95 -3.75 10.84 6.77
N SER A 96 -2.76 11.72 6.66
CA SER A 96 -1.56 11.68 7.52
C SER A 96 -1.91 11.92 8.99
N LYS A 97 -2.80 12.86 9.30
CA LYS A 97 -3.29 13.08 10.67
C LYS A 97 -4.05 11.89 11.23
N LEU A 98 -4.87 11.22 10.43
CA LEU A 98 -5.59 10.01 10.86
C LEU A 98 -4.64 8.84 11.15
N ILE A 99 -3.61 8.66 10.34
CA ILE A 99 -2.56 7.66 10.61
C ILE A 99 -1.86 7.99 11.94
N GLN A 100 -1.41 9.24 12.14
CA GLN A 100 -0.78 9.64 13.39
C GLN A 100 -1.70 9.47 14.61
N LYS A 101 -2.99 9.80 14.49
CA LYS A 101 -4.00 9.60 15.53
C LYS A 101 -4.14 8.10 15.87
N SER A 102 -4.16 7.24 14.86
CA SER A 102 -4.20 5.78 15.01
C SER A 102 -3.03 5.25 15.84
N ILE A 103 -1.83 5.80 15.64
CA ILE A 103 -0.62 5.37 16.35
C ILE A 103 -0.56 5.93 17.77
N ARG A 104 -0.96 7.19 17.97
CA ARG A 104 -0.81 7.90 19.25
C ARG A 104 -1.95 7.65 20.23
N ASN A 105 -3.15 7.31 19.74
CA ASN A 105 -4.34 7.17 20.56
C ASN A 105 -4.95 5.77 20.40
N LYS A 106 -4.46 4.83 21.21
CA LYS A 106 -4.92 3.43 21.20
C LYS A 106 -6.40 3.29 21.57
N SER A 107 -6.91 4.08 22.52
CA SER A 107 -8.32 4.06 22.88
C SER A 107 -9.22 4.51 21.73
N TRP A 108 -8.80 5.51 20.96
CA TRP A 108 -9.52 5.95 19.76
C TRP A 108 -9.44 4.89 18.67
N LEU A 109 -8.27 4.27 18.45
CA LEU A 109 -8.09 3.23 17.44
C LEU A 109 -8.98 2.01 17.68
N LEU A 110 -9.13 1.59 18.95
CA LEU A 110 -9.92 0.43 19.33
C LEU A 110 -11.42 0.73 19.49
N LYS A 111 -11.85 1.99 19.28
CA LYS A 111 -13.25 2.39 19.36
C LYS A 111 -13.98 2.12 18.05
N ASP A 112 -15.16 1.51 18.15
CA ASP A 112 -16.03 1.15 17.03
C ASP A 112 -15.25 0.44 15.91
N GLN A 113 -15.19 1.01 14.71
CA GLN A 113 -14.46 0.47 13.55
C GLN A 113 -13.19 1.27 13.22
N ASN A 114 -12.68 2.11 14.12
CA ASN A 114 -11.53 2.96 13.81
C ASN A 114 -10.26 2.18 13.47
N ILE A 115 -10.18 0.90 13.85
CA ILE A 115 -9.07 -0.01 13.50
C ILE A 115 -8.84 -0.13 11.98
N PHE A 116 -9.86 0.10 11.16
CA PHE A 116 -9.76 0.06 9.69
C PHE A 116 -9.21 1.36 9.07
N ILE A 117 -9.28 2.49 9.78
CA ILE A 117 -8.88 3.81 9.30
C ILE A 117 -7.44 3.87 8.78
N PRO A 118 -6.41 3.43 9.53
CA PRO A 118 -5.02 3.55 9.07
C PRO A 118 -4.76 2.77 7.78
N TYR A 119 -5.41 1.62 7.60
CA TYR A 119 -5.35 0.85 6.36
C TYR A 119 -5.91 1.63 5.18
N TYR A 120 -7.12 2.19 5.31
CA TYR A 120 -7.73 2.99 4.25
C TYR A 120 -6.92 4.25 3.95
N ALA A 121 -6.45 4.95 4.98
CA ALA A 121 -5.68 6.17 4.83
C ALA A 121 -4.39 5.95 4.02
N ALA A 122 -3.62 4.92 4.34
CA ALA A 122 -2.42 4.57 3.58
C ALA A 122 -2.75 4.17 2.12
N HIS A 123 -3.84 3.43 1.91
CA HIS A 123 -4.28 3.05 0.57
C HIS A 123 -4.75 4.23 -0.27
N ILE A 124 -5.49 5.18 0.31
CA ILE A 124 -5.93 6.41 -0.35
C ILE A 124 -4.72 7.23 -0.82
N ILE A 125 -3.75 7.46 0.08
CA ILE A 125 -2.50 8.15 -0.26
C ILE A 125 -1.81 7.43 -1.43
N GLY A 126 -1.57 6.13 -1.27
CA GLY A 126 -0.87 5.33 -2.27
C GLY A 126 -1.59 5.24 -3.62
N SER A 127 -2.91 5.42 -3.68
CA SER A 127 -3.66 5.43 -4.94
C SER A 127 -3.50 6.76 -5.69
N TYR A 128 -3.63 7.90 -5.03
CA TYR A 128 -3.50 9.20 -5.71
C TYR A 128 -2.08 9.51 -6.19
N VAL A 129 -1.06 8.97 -5.50
CA VAL A 129 0.35 9.23 -5.86
C VAL A 129 0.92 8.22 -6.85
N MET A 130 0.13 7.25 -7.34
CA MET A 130 0.67 6.11 -8.10
C MET A 130 1.06 6.45 -9.54
N ASN A 131 0.41 7.44 -10.16
CA ASN A 131 0.58 7.72 -11.60
C ASN A 131 1.10 9.14 -11.89
N LYS A 132 0.70 10.14 -11.11
CA LYS A 132 0.95 11.56 -11.38
C LYS A 132 1.98 12.14 -10.43
N GLU A 133 3.09 12.63 -10.97
CA GLU A 133 4.15 13.28 -10.18
C GLU A 133 3.64 14.53 -9.44
N ASP A 134 2.74 15.32 -10.04
CA ASP A 134 2.18 16.51 -9.37
C ASP A 134 1.41 16.15 -8.10
N LEU A 135 0.69 15.02 -8.10
CA LEU A 135 -0.03 14.51 -6.93
C LEU A 135 0.95 13.97 -5.88
N ALA A 136 2.00 13.27 -6.31
CA ALA A 136 3.06 12.80 -5.41
C ALA A 136 3.81 13.98 -4.75
N THR A 137 4.11 15.03 -5.52
CA THR A 137 4.71 16.28 -5.04
C THR A 137 3.81 16.97 -4.03
N THR A 138 2.51 17.07 -4.33
CA THR A 138 1.52 17.62 -3.40
C THR A 138 1.47 16.84 -2.09
N ALA A 139 1.57 15.51 -2.14
CA ALA A 139 1.53 14.66 -0.96
C ALA A 139 2.73 14.85 -0.02
N VAL A 140 3.86 15.33 -0.53
CA VAL A 140 5.09 15.58 0.24
C VAL A 140 5.38 17.07 0.46
N ASP A 141 4.40 17.94 0.22
CA ASP A 141 4.54 19.37 0.53
C ASP A 141 5.03 19.56 1.98
N SER A 142 5.91 20.53 2.19
CA SER A 142 6.58 20.79 3.48
C SER A 142 5.65 20.91 4.69
N LYS A 143 4.37 21.24 4.48
CA LYS A 143 3.36 21.38 5.55
C LYS A 143 2.62 20.06 5.83
N ILE A 144 2.86 19.01 5.05
CA ILE A 144 2.15 17.74 5.08
C ILE A 144 3.11 16.61 5.51
N PHE A 145 2.78 15.94 6.61
CA PHE A 145 3.62 14.89 7.21
C PHE A 145 3.26 13.48 6.70
N VAL A 146 3.11 13.29 5.39
CA VAL A 146 2.75 11.98 4.81
C VAL A 146 3.86 10.93 4.96
N VAL A 147 5.11 11.26 4.58
CA VAL A 147 6.22 10.29 4.65
C VAL A 147 6.46 9.80 6.08
N PRO A 148 6.57 10.67 7.11
CA PRO A 148 6.68 10.21 8.50
C PRO A 148 5.50 9.36 8.97
N ALA A 149 4.27 9.72 8.58
CA ALA A 149 3.08 8.96 8.96
C ALA A 149 3.09 7.54 8.35
N LEU A 150 3.44 7.41 7.07
CA LEU A 150 3.59 6.11 6.41
C LEU A 150 4.75 5.30 7.00
N LEU A 151 5.84 5.95 7.40
CA LEU A 151 6.99 5.29 8.01
C LEU A 151 6.63 4.63 9.35
N GLU A 152 5.77 5.25 10.16
CA GLU A 152 5.25 4.62 11.38
C GLU A 152 4.44 3.35 11.09
N LEU A 153 3.66 3.34 10.01
CA LEU A 153 2.96 2.12 9.58
C LEU A 153 3.94 1.08 9.06
N LEU A 154 4.97 1.48 8.30
CA LEU A 154 6.03 0.58 7.82
C LEU A 154 6.80 -0.07 8.98
N ARG A 155 7.03 0.64 10.09
CA ARG A 155 7.58 0.08 11.34
C ARG A 155 6.71 -1.00 11.99
N GLY A 156 5.49 -1.21 11.51
CA GLY A 156 4.57 -2.23 12.03
C GLY A 156 3.91 -1.82 13.34
N LYS A 157 3.71 -0.51 13.58
CA LYS A 157 3.05 0.02 14.79
C LYS A 157 1.60 -0.46 14.97
N ILE A 158 0.97 -0.97 13.91
CA ILE A 158 -0.39 -1.52 13.95
C ILE A 158 -0.35 -3.01 13.61
N SER A 159 -0.23 -3.36 12.32
CA SER A 159 -0.07 -4.74 11.90
C SER A 159 0.62 -4.85 10.54
N TRP A 160 0.84 -6.09 10.10
CA TRP A 160 1.40 -6.41 8.79
C TRP A 160 0.48 -5.96 7.63
N VAL A 161 -0.82 -5.81 7.89
CA VAL A 161 -1.81 -5.31 6.92
C VAL A 161 -1.54 -3.84 6.57
N GLU A 162 -1.32 -3.00 7.58
CA GLU A 162 -0.99 -1.59 7.37
C GLU A 162 0.45 -1.42 6.85
N GLN A 163 1.40 -2.28 7.25
CA GLN A 163 2.75 -2.31 6.66
C GLN A 163 2.69 -2.48 5.15
N ARG A 164 1.82 -3.36 4.64
CA ARG A 164 1.64 -3.58 3.19
C ARG A 164 1.16 -2.33 2.48
N ALA A 165 0.14 -1.67 3.03
CA ALA A 165 -0.39 -0.44 2.46
C ALA A 165 0.66 0.69 2.48
N ALA A 166 1.44 0.78 3.57
CA ALA A 166 2.50 1.76 3.71
C ALA A 166 3.67 1.54 2.75
N ALA A 167 4.16 0.30 2.62
CA ALA A 167 5.22 -0.06 1.67
C ALA A 167 4.81 0.29 0.23
N ARG A 168 3.55 0.02 -0.14
CA ARG A 168 3.00 0.42 -1.44
C ARG A 168 3.01 1.94 -1.62
N ALA A 169 2.48 2.69 -0.66
CA ALA A 169 2.37 4.14 -0.75
C ALA A 169 3.75 4.82 -0.82
N LEU A 170 4.70 4.39 0.02
CA LEU A 170 6.09 4.84 0.00
C LEU A 170 6.78 4.48 -1.30
N GLY A 171 6.56 3.28 -1.84
CA GLY A 171 7.08 2.88 -3.15
C GLY A 171 6.62 3.82 -4.27
N HIS A 172 5.33 4.15 -4.30
CA HIS A 172 4.80 5.10 -5.28
C HIS A 172 5.39 6.51 -5.12
N LEU A 173 5.52 7.02 -3.88
CA LEU A 173 6.20 8.30 -3.63
C LEU A 173 7.68 8.27 -4.05
N ALA A 174 8.40 7.19 -3.76
CA ALA A 174 9.81 7.03 -4.13
C ALA A 174 10.01 6.82 -5.65
N SER A 175 8.95 6.55 -6.40
CA SER A 175 9.04 6.34 -7.84
C SER A 175 9.17 7.63 -8.63
N HIS A 176 8.62 8.75 -8.15
CA HIS A 176 8.69 10.05 -8.82
C HIS A 176 9.89 10.86 -8.31
N GLU A 177 10.47 11.69 -9.17
CA GLU A 177 11.72 12.39 -8.89
C GLU A 177 11.56 13.39 -7.74
N LYS A 178 10.58 14.30 -7.85
CA LYS A 178 10.36 15.34 -6.83
C LYS A 178 10.01 14.79 -5.46
N SER A 179 9.13 13.78 -5.40
CA SER A 179 8.76 13.19 -4.11
C SER A 179 9.83 12.27 -3.55
N PHE A 180 10.73 11.74 -4.38
CA PHE A 180 11.86 10.94 -3.91
C PHE A 180 12.81 11.77 -3.03
N GLU A 181 13.04 13.06 -3.33
CA GLU A 181 13.88 13.94 -2.51
C GLU A 181 13.43 13.99 -1.04
N VAL A 182 12.12 13.96 -0.79
CA VAL A 182 11.57 13.96 0.58
C VAL A 182 11.62 12.57 1.20
N VAL A 183 11.40 11.51 0.41
CA VAL A 183 11.48 10.13 0.89
C VAL A 183 12.92 9.73 1.24
N SER A 184 13.91 10.21 0.49
CA SER A 184 15.34 9.90 0.69
C SER A 184 15.90 10.50 1.97
N LEU A 185 15.26 11.53 2.56
CA LEU A 185 15.58 12.02 3.91
C LEU A 185 15.48 10.93 4.99
N PHE A 186 14.76 9.84 4.70
CA PHE A 186 14.57 8.69 5.58
C PHE A 186 15.23 7.41 5.03
N GLU A 187 16.19 7.55 4.11
CA GLU A 187 16.86 6.45 3.39
C GLU A 187 17.28 5.32 4.34
N GLU A 188 18.10 5.64 5.34
CA GLU A 188 18.71 4.62 6.20
C GLU A 188 17.65 3.71 6.85
N GLU A 189 16.59 4.33 7.36
CA GLU A 189 15.52 3.63 8.03
C GLU A 189 14.61 2.88 7.05
N ILE A 190 14.24 3.52 5.94
CA ILE A 190 13.37 2.90 4.92
C ILE A 190 14.03 1.67 4.32
N VAL A 191 15.31 1.76 3.95
CA VAL A 191 16.06 0.65 3.36
C VAL A 191 16.17 -0.50 4.36
N LYS A 192 16.54 -0.20 5.61
CA LYS A 192 16.61 -1.20 6.69
C LYS A 192 15.28 -1.94 6.87
N LEU A 193 14.20 -1.20 7.07
CA LEU A 193 12.87 -1.78 7.27
C LEU A 193 12.42 -2.59 6.04
N SER A 194 12.67 -2.09 4.83
CA SER A 194 12.27 -2.77 3.60
C SER A 194 13.03 -4.09 3.39
N MET A 195 14.33 -4.14 3.71
CA MET A 195 15.12 -5.38 3.70
C MET A 195 14.60 -6.39 4.73
N GLU A 196 14.33 -5.93 5.96
CA GLU A 196 13.80 -6.76 7.04
C GLU A 196 12.42 -7.31 6.70
N ILE A 197 11.52 -6.47 6.17
CA ILE A 197 10.17 -6.87 5.78
C ILE A 197 10.22 -7.84 4.59
N ALA A 198 10.98 -7.53 3.53
CA ALA A 198 11.09 -8.42 2.37
C ALA A 198 11.58 -9.83 2.78
N SER A 199 12.53 -9.88 3.72
CA SER A 199 13.09 -11.14 4.24
C SER A 199 12.14 -11.93 5.14
N ASN A 200 11.24 -11.28 5.87
CA ASN A 200 10.49 -11.92 6.96
C ASN A 200 8.96 -11.88 6.80
N CYS A 201 8.43 -11.17 5.81
CA CYS A 201 6.98 -10.93 5.65
C CYS A 201 6.15 -12.21 5.66
N LEU A 202 6.52 -13.24 4.88
CA LEU A 202 5.78 -14.50 4.84
C LEU A 202 5.79 -15.23 6.19
N LYS A 203 6.95 -15.27 6.85
CA LYS A 203 7.09 -15.84 8.20
C LYS A 203 6.25 -15.06 9.23
N ASN A 204 6.20 -13.74 9.10
CA ASN A 204 5.41 -12.87 9.97
C ASN A 204 3.91 -13.05 9.76
N VAL A 205 3.45 -13.14 8.50
CA VAL A 205 2.05 -13.44 8.18
C VAL A 205 1.67 -14.82 8.70
N TYR A 206 2.53 -15.82 8.51
CA TYR A 206 2.30 -17.15 9.05
C TYR A 206 2.14 -17.12 10.57
N ARG A 207 3.12 -16.55 11.29
CA ARG A 207 3.09 -16.49 12.76
C ARG A 207 1.92 -15.67 13.32
N ARG A 208 1.53 -14.59 12.65
CA ARG A 208 0.54 -13.62 13.15
C ARG A 208 -0.88 -13.89 12.68
N PHE A 209 -1.08 -14.74 11.68
CA PHE A 209 -2.39 -15.00 11.10
C PHE A 209 -2.61 -16.46 10.72
N LEU A 210 -1.82 -17.04 9.80
CA LEU A 210 -2.11 -18.39 9.27
C LEU A 210 -1.95 -19.50 10.33
N GLY A 211 -0.90 -19.41 11.14
CA GLY A 211 -0.61 -20.33 12.25
C GLY A 211 -1.31 -19.95 13.56
N VAL A 212 -2.22 -18.97 13.53
CA VAL A 212 -3.05 -18.59 14.67
C VAL A 212 -4.38 -19.32 14.55
N GLU A 213 -4.85 -19.91 15.65
CA GLU A 213 -6.17 -20.53 15.74
C GLU A 213 -7.26 -19.56 15.27
N ASP A 214 -8.22 -20.05 14.49
CA ASP A 214 -9.24 -19.23 13.83
C ASP A 214 -10.00 -18.33 14.80
N SER A 215 -10.30 -18.83 16.00
CA SER A 215 -10.99 -18.10 17.07
C SER A 215 -10.17 -16.94 17.66
N LEU A 216 -8.84 -16.97 17.50
CA LEU A 216 -7.90 -15.97 18.02
C LEU A 216 -7.46 -14.95 16.96
N ARG A 217 -7.86 -15.14 15.70
CA ARG A 217 -7.54 -14.19 14.63
C ARG A 217 -8.24 -12.86 14.86
N LEU A 218 -7.51 -11.78 14.60
CA LEU A 218 -8.07 -10.43 14.71
C LEU A 218 -9.13 -10.23 13.63
N LYS A 219 -10.40 -10.13 14.05
CA LYS A 219 -11.56 -10.08 13.15
C LYS A 219 -11.45 -9.02 12.05
N TYR A 220 -10.91 -7.84 12.36
CA TYR A 220 -10.75 -6.77 11.37
C TYR A 220 -9.78 -7.16 10.22
N GLN A 221 -8.77 -7.99 10.49
CA GLN A 221 -7.85 -8.47 9.46
C GLN A 221 -8.57 -9.46 8.53
N SER A 222 -9.31 -10.42 9.11
CA SER A 222 -10.16 -11.32 8.34
C SER A 222 -11.17 -10.56 7.47
N ASP A 223 -11.78 -9.51 8.03
CA ASP A 223 -12.76 -8.69 7.31
C ASP A 223 -12.10 -7.86 6.19
N LEU A 224 -10.89 -7.33 6.40
CA LEU A 224 -10.13 -6.66 5.34
C LEU A 224 -9.75 -7.60 4.20
N LEU A 225 -9.28 -8.81 4.53
CA LEU A 225 -8.85 -9.82 3.56
C LEU A 225 -10.01 -10.30 2.68
N THR A 226 -11.18 -10.51 3.29
CA THR A 226 -12.35 -11.13 2.64
C THR A 226 -13.43 -10.13 2.25
N ARG A 227 -13.23 -8.83 2.54
CA ARG A 227 -14.28 -7.80 2.44
C ARG A 227 -15.53 -8.16 3.25
N GLY A 228 -15.32 -8.75 4.42
CA GLY A 228 -16.36 -9.19 5.36
C GLY A 228 -17.10 -10.46 4.96
N LEU A 229 -16.71 -11.16 3.88
CA LEU A 229 -17.32 -12.44 3.50
C LEU A 229 -16.88 -13.59 4.43
N GLY A 230 -15.71 -13.45 5.05
CA GLY A 230 -15.11 -14.49 5.89
C GLY A 230 -14.76 -15.76 5.11
N GLY A 231 -14.51 -16.83 5.86
CA GLY A 231 -14.26 -18.18 5.35
C GLY A 231 -12.78 -18.52 5.43
N LEU A 232 -12.45 -19.54 6.22
CA LEU A 232 -11.07 -19.92 6.57
C LEU A 232 -10.16 -20.08 5.34
N GLU A 233 -10.63 -20.79 4.33
CA GLU A 233 -9.86 -21.02 3.10
C GLU A 233 -9.58 -19.71 2.36
N THR A 234 -10.60 -18.86 2.20
CA THR A 234 -10.45 -17.55 1.55
C THR A 234 -9.56 -16.61 2.37
N GLU A 235 -9.69 -16.62 3.70
CA GLU A 235 -8.83 -15.86 4.61
C GLU A 235 -7.37 -16.29 4.48
N ASN A 236 -7.10 -17.60 4.47
CA ASN A 236 -5.75 -18.14 4.33
C ASN A 236 -5.13 -17.77 2.98
N GLN A 237 -5.85 -18.03 1.88
CA GLN A 237 -5.40 -17.67 0.54
C GLN A 237 -5.09 -16.18 0.41
N LYS A 238 -6.00 -15.32 0.90
CA LYS A 238 -5.81 -13.86 0.84
C LYS A 238 -4.65 -13.40 1.73
N ALA A 239 -4.44 -14.03 2.89
CA ALA A 239 -3.32 -13.71 3.75
C ALA A 239 -1.98 -14.02 3.08
N GLU A 240 -1.86 -15.19 2.43
CA GLU A 240 -0.67 -15.54 1.63
C GLU A 240 -0.45 -14.56 0.48
N GLU A 241 -1.48 -14.26 -0.30
CA GLU A 241 -1.42 -13.26 -1.38
C GLU A 241 -0.94 -11.90 -0.87
N TRP A 242 -1.46 -11.43 0.27
CA TRP A 242 -1.08 -10.14 0.83
C TRP A 242 0.33 -10.16 1.43
N GLY A 243 0.79 -11.31 1.95
CA GLY A 243 2.17 -11.52 2.36
C GLY A 243 3.15 -11.39 1.18
N ILE A 244 2.82 -12.01 0.05
CA ILE A 244 3.60 -11.90 -1.20
C ILE A 244 3.59 -10.45 -1.70
N GLN A 245 2.44 -9.77 -1.66
CA GLN A 245 2.37 -8.35 -2.03
C GLN A 245 3.24 -7.47 -1.12
N LEU A 246 3.26 -7.73 0.19
CA LEU A 246 4.13 -7.02 1.13
C LEU A 246 5.61 -7.19 0.76
N GLN A 247 6.03 -8.41 0.39
CA GLN A 247 7.38 -8.66 -0.14
C GLN A 247 7.64 -7.84 -1.41
N CYS A 248 6.73 -7.92 -2.38
CA CYS A 248 6.86 -7.25 -3.68
C CYS A 248 6.96 -5.72 -3.55
N TRP A 249 6.17 -5.11 -2.66
CA TRP A 249 6.20 -3.67 -2.42
C TRP A 249 7.48 -3.24 -1.68
N SER A 250 7.98 -4.07 -0.77
CA SER A 250 9.25 -3.80 -0.08
C SER A 250 10.43 -3.86 -1.05
N LEU A 251 10.46 -4.86 -1.93
CA LEU A 251 11.47 -4.96 -3.00
C LEU A 251 11.35 -3.81 -4.00
N TYR A 252 10.13 -3.40 -4.35
CA TYR A 252 9.92 -2.23 -5.21
C TYR A 252 10.47 -0.94 -4.59
N LEU A 253 10.22 -0.73 -3.29
CA LEU A 253 10.75 0.42 -2.56
C LEU A 253 12.29 0.39 -2.53
N LEU A 254 12.92 -0.75 -2.22
CA LEU A 254 14.38 -0.91 -2.31
C LEU A 254 14.92 -0.60 -3.71
N ASN A 255 14.22 -1.07 -4.74
CA ASN A 255 14.59 -0.82 -6.12
C ASN A 255 14.53 0.67 -6.49
N CYS A 256 13.61 1.46 -5.92
CA CYS A 256 13.57 2.92 -6.13
C CYS A 256 14.82 3.63 -5.62
N PHE A 257 15.43 3.15 -4.52
CA PHE A 257 16.71 3.64 -4.01
C PHE A 257 17.88 3.13 -4.86
N ALA A 258 17.92 1.82 -5.11
CA ALA A 258 18.99 1.21 -5.89
C ALA A 258 19.08 1.77 -7.32
N SER A 259 17.94 2.06 -7.97
CA SER A 259 17.92 2.65 -9.31
C SER A 259 18.53 4.05 -9.38
N ARG A 260 18.69 4.70 -8.22
CA ARG A 260 19.30 6.03 -8.06
C ARG A 260 20.71 5.93 -7.47
N GLY A 261 21.29 4.74 -7.40
CA GLY A 261 22.63 4.51 -6.86
C GLY A 261 22.72 4.67 -5.34
N MET A 262 21.59 4.68 -4.63
CA MET A 262 21.54 4.88 -3.18
C MET A 262 21.50 3.55 -2.42
N SER A 263 22.11 3.53 -1.23
CA SER A 263 22.20 2.35 -0.35
C SER A 263 22.67 1.05 -1.02
N ILE A 264 23.46 1.13 -2.10
CA ILE A 264 23.89 -0.04 -2.86
C ILE A 264 24.69 -1.00 -1.99
N ASP A 265 25.63 -0.48 -1.22
CA ASP A 265 26.46 -1.25 -0.28
C ASP A 265 25.61 -2.05 0.72
N ARG A 266 24.56 -1.42 1.27
CA ARG A 266 23.67 -2.02 2.26
C ARG A 266 22.75 -3.07 1.63
N ILE A 267 22.13 -2.76 0.50
CA ILE A 267 21.26 -3.69 -0.21
C ILE A 267 22.08 -4.88 -0.74
N CYS A 268 23.35 -4.68 -1.06
CA CYS A 268 24.28 -5.73 -1.47
C CYS A 268 24.91 -6.52 -0.32
N GLU A 269 24.40 -6.41 0.91
CA GLU A 269 24.82 -7.29 2.00
C GLU A 269 24.59 -8.75 1.62
N GLY A 270 25.64 -9.59 1.68
CA GLY A 270 25.59 -10.97 1.16
C GLY A 270 24.46 -11.82 1.75
N GLY A 271 24.15 -11.65 3.05
CA GLY A 271 23.05 -12.34 3.70
C GLY A 271 21.67 -11.94 3.18
N PHE A 272 21.51 -10.70 2.72
CA PHE A 272 20.28 -10.24 2.07
C PHE A 272 20.25 -10.68 0.60
N LEU A 273 21.35 -10.53 -0.15
CA LEU A 273 21.46 -10.96 -1.56
C LEU A 273 21.08 -12.43 -1.74
N LYS A 274 21.55 -13.32 -0.86
CA LYS A 274 21.18 -14.73 -0.86
C LYS A 274 19.67 -14.95 -0.73
N LYS A 275 18.99 -14.16 0.09
CA LYS A 275 17.53 -14.27 0.25
C LYS A 275 16.83 -13.69 -0.97
N VAL A 276 17.29 -12.54 -1.46
CA VAL A 276 16.68 -11.84 -2.61
C VAL A 276 16.67 -12.73 -3.85
N SER A 277 17.70 -13.54 -4.11
CA SER A 277 17.70 -14.47 -5.26
C SER A 277 16.61 -15.55 -5.20
N GLU A 278 16.00 -15.76 -4.03
CA GLU A 278 14.90 -16.71 -3.83
C GLU A 278 13.52 -16.01 -3.78
N MET A 279 13.48 -14.67 -3.79
CA MET A 279 12.24 -13.90 -3.72
C MET A 279 11.64 -13.72 -5.11
N TRP A 280 10.55 -14.42 -5.36
CA TRP A 280 9.79 -14.30 -6.61
C TRP A 280 8.91 -13.04 -6.58
N GLY A 281 9.01 -12.22 -7.62
CA GLY A 281 8.10 -11.09 -7.85
C GLY A 281 7.01 -11.43 -8.86
N GLY A 282 6.04 -10.54 -9.01
CA GLY A 282 5.30 -10.43 -10.27
C GLY A 282 3.91 -11.07 -10.36
N LEU A 283 3.48 -11.94 -9.44
CA LEU A 283 2.12 -12.51 -9.54
C LEU A 283 1.01 -11.46 -9.39
N ALA A 284 1.19 -10.47 -8.51
CA ALA A 284 0.20 -9.40 -8.27
C ALA A 284 0.63 -8.01 -8.78
N ASN A 285 1.93 -7.78 -9.03
CA ASN A 285 2.45 -6.52 -9.56
C ASN A 285 3.52 -6.81 -10.62
N ARG A 286 3.13 -6.82 -11.90
CA ARG A 286 4.05 -7.05 -13.04
C ARG A 286 5.15 -5.99 -13.19
N LYS A 287 5.01 -4.83 -12.53
CA LYS A 287 6.04 -3.78 -12.48
C LYS A 287 6.97 -3.92 -11.27
N SER A 288 6.67 -4.81 -10.31
CA SER A 288 7.60 -5.10 -9.23
C SER A 288 8.79 -5.84 -9.84
N PRO A 289 10.03 -5.41 -9.56
CA PRO A 289 11.21 -6.08 -10.07
C PRO A 289 11.34 -7.51 -9.53
N GLY A 290 10.63 -7.87 -8.46
CA GLY A 290 10.92 -9.11 -7.73
C GLY A 290 12.34 -9.10 -7.19
N GLY A 291 12.82 -10.27 -6.77
CA GLY A 291 14.21 -10.42 -6.32
C GLY A 291 15.21 -10.24 -7.46
N ILE A 292 14.96 -10.91 -8.59
CA ILE A 292 15.84 -10.89 -9.77
C ILE A 292 15.94 -9.49 -10.38
N GLY A 293 14.83 -8.74 -10.46
CA GLY A 293 14.89 -7.37 -10.96
C GLY A 293 15.61 -6.42 -10.02
N LEU A 294 15.57 -6.64 -8.70
CA LEU A 294 16.38 -5.86 -7.77
C LEU A 294 17.86 -6.16 -8.00
N ILE A 295 18.24 -7.44 -8.14
CA ILE A 295 19.61 -7.87 -8.47
C ILE A 295 20.07 -7.20 -9.77
N LYS A 296 19.25 -7.24 -10.83
CA LYS A 296 19.53 -6.55 -12.10
C LYS A 296 19.78 -5.06 -11.90
N THR A 297 18.96 -4.38 -11.09
CA THR A 297 19.17 -2.96 -10.78
C THR A 297 20.49 -2.71 -10.05
N LEU A 298 20.86 -3.57 -9.09
CA LEU A 298 22.14 -3.46 -8.38
C LEU A 298 23.34 -3.62 -9.34
N CYS A 299 23.25 -4.57 -10.28
CA CYS A 299 24.27 -4.82 -11.30
C CYS A 299 24.50 -3.67 -12.30
N LYS A 300 23.65 -2.62 -12.29
CA LYS A 300 23.94 -1.38 -13.05
C LYS A 300 25.15 -0.63 -12.51
N THR A 301 25.52 -0.86 -11.25
CA THR A 301 26.69 -0.25 -10.61
C THR A 301 27.85 -1.25 -10.54
N GLU A 302 29.09 -0.76 -10.56
CA GLU A 302 30.28 -1.61 -10.39
C GLU A 302 30.30 -2.31 -9.03
N LEU A 303 30.02 -1.55 -7.95
CA LEU A 303 29.92 -2.09 -6.60
C LEU A 303 28.88 -3.23 -6.52
N GLY A 304 27.70 -3.03 -7.11
CA GLY A 304 26.65 -4.04 -7.14
C GLY A 304 27.07 -5.31 -7.89
N ARG A 305 27.71 -5.18 -9.07
CA ARG A 305 28.24 -6.35 -9.81
C ARG A 305 29.25 -7.14 -9.00
N ASN A 306 30.20 -6.44 -8.36
CA ASN A 306 31.24 -7.07 -7.55
C ASN A 306 30.62 -7.81 -6.36
N LYS A 307 29.66 -7.20 -5.66
CA LYS A 307 29.01 -7.84 -4.52
C LYS A 307 28.11 -9.02 -4.91
N VAL A 308 27.40 -8.90 -6.03
CA VAL A 308 26.54 -9.99 -6.53
C VAL A 308 27.38 -11.20 -6.97
N SER A 309 28.53 -10.99 -7.62
CA SER A 309 29.41 -12.08 -8.07
C SER A 309 30.11 -12.82 -6.92
N GLU A 310 30.29 -12.17 -5.77
CA GLU A 310 30.83 -12.77 -4.55
C GLU A 310 29.84 -13.74 -3.87
N VAL A 311 28.54 -13.69 -4.19
CA VAL A 311 27.52 -14.56 -3.58
C VAL A 311 27.17 -15.72 -4.52
N ARG A 312 27.81 -16.87 -4.28
CA ARG A 312 27.65 -18.08 -5.09
C ARG A 312 26.18 -18.46 -5.32
N GLU A 313 25.37 -18.42 -4.27
CA GLU A 313 23.94 -18.77 -4.36
C GLU A 313 23.17 -17.88 -5.32
N VAL A 314 23.54 -16.60 -5.46
CA VAL A 314 22.91 -15.71 -6.44
C VAL A 314 23.27 -16.15 -7.85
N ILE A 315 24.54 -16.46 -8.10
CA ILE A 315 25.02 -16.91 -9.42
C ILE A 315 24.37 -18.24 -9.82
N GLU A 316 24.31 -19.21 -8.90
CA GLU A 316 23.63 -20.50 -9.14
C GLU A 316 22.16 -20.29 -9.52
N ARG A 317 21.44 -19.41 -8.80
CA ARG A 317 20.04 -19.08 -9.12
C ARG A 317 19.86 -18.41 -10.47
N LEU A 318 20.75 -17.48 -10.84
CA LEU A 318 20.70 -16.84 -12.16
C LEU A 318 20.97 -17.86 -13.28
N LEU A 319 21.91 -18.78 -13.08
CA LEU A 319 22.19 -19.85 -14.05
C LEU A 319 20.99 -20.78 -14.23
N ASP A 320 20.37 -21.22 -13.13
CA ASP A 320 19.16 -22.05 -13.18
C ASP A 320 18.03 -21.33 -13.92
N LEU A 321 17.77 -20.07 -13.56
CA LEU A 321 16.69 -19.28 -14.13
C LEU A 321 16.92 -18.98 -15.62
N SER A 322 18.16 -18.72 -16.02
CA SER A 322 18.54 -18.48 -17.43
C SER A 322 18.29 -19.70 -18.34
N ARG A 323 18.19 -20.90 -17.75
CA ARG A 323 17.92 -22.16 -18.44
C ARG A 323 16.46 -22.62 -18.33
N SER A 324 15.67 -21.93 -17.52
CA SER A 324 14.25 -22.23 -17.33
C SER A 324 13.40 -21.81 -18.53
N SER A 325 12.13 -22.21 -18.52
CA SER A 325 11.08 -21.69 -19.41
C SER A 325 10.29 -20.54 -18.78
N ASP A 326 10.79 -19.97 -17.68
CA ASP A 326 10.11 -18.93 -16.92
C ASP A 326 10.21 -17.56 -17.62
N ASP A 327 9.20 -16.71 -17.46
CA ASP A 327 9.17 -15.33 -17.98
C ASP A 327 10.37 -14.49 -17.48
N TRP A 328 10.95 -14.85 -16.33
CA TRP A 328 12.11 -14.17 -15.75
C TRP A 328 13.45 -14.58 -16.39
N LYS A 329 13.48 -15.57 -17.29
CA LYS A 329 14.70 -16.00 -18.02
C LYS A 329 15.45 -14.84 -18.66
N GLY A 330 14.74 -13.98 -19.39
CA GLY A 330 15.35 -12.85 -20.08
C GLY A 330 16.01 -11.86 -19.14
N MET A 331 15.49 -11.73 -17.91
CA MET A 331 16.07 -10.87 -16.88
C MET A 331 17.27 -11.51 -16.19
N ALA A 332 17.31 -12.83 -16.09
CA ALA A 332 18.46 -13.55 -15.53
C ALA A 332 19.69 -13.56 -16.47
N LEU A 333 19.44 -13.45 -17.79
CA LEU A 333 20.48 -13.40 -18.82
C LEU A 333 21.14 -12.03 -18.98
N ASP A 334 20.42 -10.96 -18.65
CA ASP A 334 20.87 -9.56 -18.76
C ASP A 334 21.68 -9.13 -17.53
#